data_AF-A0A7Y2GGV4-F1
#
_entry.id   AF-A0A7Y2GGV4-F1
#
_cell.length_a   1.000
_cell.length_b   1.000
_cell.length_c   1.000
_cell.angle_alpha   90.00
_cell.angle_beta   90.00
_cell.angle_gamma   90.00
#
_symmetry.space_group_name_H-M   'P 1'
#
loop_
_entity.id
_entity.type
_entity.pdbx_description
1 polymer ?
#
loop_
_entity_poly.entity_id
_entity_poly.type
_entity_poly.pdbx_seq_one_letter_code
_entity_poly.pdbx_strand_id
1 'polypeptide(L)'
;MRGFSFSISRYVLQAILPYFAVTWLLLSVILFVQQASRFSDLLFNTSLPSSLLWQLTIALIPTVISFTCPIAVLVGVIIGLSRMQGDSEMVAIRAAGVGNLQITSSVLLLGIVLSLFAVFINLEGVPFAAQIVRRVGLQAALYKLESPIEPGVFNAEIQGFTIYVKKGNLEKGTWESIFIHQEDKDLGKTRLITAKEGRIDSKEEDSEIVLANASVTTFETGKERKIVSESVKDLRLVVKTKRGELIDKLTKTKTTPEEMGLAELGRHAQTLDGIKQVEARILWQRRVLLSITPLLFALLGAGLVTKFNRGGRGFGIFLALVSLVAYYLLALMGEQLARTGAIGVVTSGLIPFIAILGVTAWLFVSQRFFITRTLSISSYLGKAETTERSPKMSSKNSYIDLTTGILDFDLIWNLVRNYLLTVGFLISIYFIFTAFERWKFAGAIDNGLVLLGSYLFFLTPFVYIEIAPSALMIATLVTYIIKSRQNEIVTWTAAGRSVYRLMLPCFILMVAVGTLNFGIQEWILTETNRKQDALLDQLR
;
A
#
# COMPACT_ATOMS: atom_id res chain seq x y z
N MET A 1 31.00 -10.73 -34.24
CA MET A 1 29.93 -9.89 -33.66
C MET A 1 28.82 -9.79 -34.72
N ARG A 2 27.88 -10.74 -34.73
CA ARG A 2 26.78 -10.76 -35.72
C ARG A 2 25.72 -9.75 -35.30
N GLY A 3 25.21 -9.02 -36.30
CA GLY A 3 24.47 -7.78 -36.15
C GLY A 3 23.29 -7.85 -35.17
N PHE A 4 23.06 -6.71 -34.53
CA PHE A 4 21.88 -6.40 -33.76
C PHE A 4 20.63 -6.62 -34.63
N SER A 5 20.07 -7.83 -34.65
CA SER A 5 18.85 -8.08 -35.41
C SER A 5 17.71 -7.37 -34.68
N PHE A 6 17.39 -6.17 -35.16
CA PHE A 6 16.28 -5.34 -34.69
C PHE A 6 14.98 -6.13 -34.53
N SER A 7 14.80 -7.18 -35.34
CA SER A 7 13.69 -8.12 -35.25
C SER A 7 13.60 -8.85 -33.91
N ILE A 8 14.72 -9.31 -33.33
CA ILE A 8 14.73 -10.01 -32.04
C ILE A 8 14.43 -9.04 -30.91
N SER A 9 15.02 -7.84 -30.94
CA SER A 9 14.75 -6.80 -29.95
C SER A 9 13.29 -6.38 -29.98
N ARG A 10 12.72 -6.18 -31.16
CA ARG A 10 11.29 -5.89 -31.35
C ARG A 10 10.40 -7.02 -30.84
N TYR A 11 10.77 -8.27 -31.10
CA TYR A 11 10.01 -9.43 -30.63
C TYR A 11 10.00 -9.53 -29.09
N VAL A 12 11.16 -9.37 -28.45
CA VAL A 12 11.26 -9.36 -26.97
C VAL A 12 10.41 -8.22 -26.38
N LEU A 13 10.45 -7.03 -26.98
CA LEU A 13 9.61 -5.90 -26.55
C LEU A 13 8.11 -6.20 -26.72
N GLN A 14 7.70 -6.76 -27.86
CA GLN A 14 6.31 -7.16 -28.12
C GLN A 14 5.83 -8.27 -27.19
N ALA A 15 6.73 -9.13 -26.71
CA ALA A 15 6.40 -10.14 -25.71
C ALA A 15 6.21 -9.54 -24.31
N ILE A 16 6.94 -8.48 -23.95
CA ILE A 16 6.89 -7.84 -22.63
C ILE A 16 5.72 -6.85 -22.51
N LEU A 17 5.47 -6.07 -23.57
CA LEU A 17 4.55 -4.92 -23.56
C LEU A 17 3.12 -5.27 -23.09
N PRO A 18 2.49 -6.39 -23.49
CA PRO A 18 1.15 -6.75 -23.03
C PRO A 18 1.09 -6.99 -21.51
N TYR A 19 2.09 -7.70 -20.97
CA TYR A 19 2.16 -7.97 -19.52
C TYR A 19 2.44 -6.71 -18.72
N PHE A 20 3.32 -5.83 -19.25
CA PHE A 20 3.53 -4.50 -18.69
C PHE A 20 2.22 -3.69 -18.67
N ALA A 21 1.51 -3.58 -19.80
CA ALA A 21 0.31 -2.78 -19.92
C ALA A 21 -0.84 -3.27 -19.00
N VAL A 22 -1.09 -4.58 -18.97
CA VAL A 22 -2.11 -5.17 -18.08
C VAL A 22 -1.74 -4.94 -16.61
N THR A 23 -0.48 -5.16 -16.23
CA THR A 23 -0.04 -4.93 -14.86
C THR A 23 -0.13 -3.44 -14.49
N TRP A 24 0.25 -2.55 -15.41
CA TRP A 24 0.23 -1.12 -15.19
C TRP A 24 -1.20 -0.60 -15.02
N LEU A 25 -2.13 -1.07 -15.85
CA LEU A 25 -3.56 -0.75 -15.73
C LEU A 25 -4.11 -1.23 -14.38
N LEU A 26 -3.89 -2.50 -14.03
CA LEU A 26 -4.40 -3.11 -12.81
C LEU A 26 -3.89 -2.36 -11.57
N LEU A 27 -2.58 -2.15 -11.48
CA LEU A 27 -1.98 -1.41 -10.36
C LEU A 27 -2.45 0.04 -10.32
N SER A 28 -2.64 0.68 -11.48
CA SER A 28 -3.14 2.05 -11.55
C SER A 28 -4.56 2.14 -11.00
N VAL A 29 -5.45 1.21 -11.36
CA VAL A 29 -6.81 1.18 -10.81
C VAL A 29 -6.80 0.96 -9.30
N ILE A 30 -6.01 0.00 -8.80
CA ILE A 30 -5.92 -0.27 -7.36
C ILE A 30 -5.42 0.97 -6.59
N LEU A 31 -4.28 1.55 -7.00
CA LEU A 31 -3.74 2.72 -6.32
C LEU A 31 -4.60 3.97 -6.51
N PHE A 32 -5.30 4.09 -7.63
CA PHE A 32 -6.26 5.16 -7.85
C PHE A 32 -7.41 5.08 -6.86
N VAL A 33 -8.02 3.90 -6.68
CA VAL A 33 -9.08 3.70 -5.69
C VAL A 33 -8.56 3.99 -4.27
N GLN A 34 -7.36 3.52 -3.94
CA GLN A 34 -6.73 3.81 -2.65
C GLN A 34 -6.54 5.32 -2.41
N GLN A 35 -6.04 6.05 -3.41
CA GLN A 35 -5.85 7.50 -3.30
C GLN A 35 -7.19 8.24 -3.26
N ALA A 36 -8.16 7.84 -4.09
CA ALA A 36 -9.49 8.42 -4.09
C ALA A 36 -10.19 8.24 -2.73
N SER A 37 -10.01 7.08 -2.08
CA SER A 37 -10.57 6.83 -0.74
C SER A 37 -10.03 7.79 0.31
N ARG A 38 -8.79 8.30 0.18
CA ARG A 38 -8.25 9.32 1.11
C ARG A 38 -8.99 10.65 0.99
N PHE A 39 -9.59 10.92 -0.16
CA PHE A 39 -10.36 12.13 -0.44
C PHE A 39 -11.86 11.84 -0.51
N SER A 40 -12.35 10.74 0.08
CA SER A 40 -13.77 10.37 0.07
C SER A 40 -14.66 11.50 0.56
N ASP A 41 -14.23 12.17 1.63
CA ASP A 41 -15.01 13.23 2.27
C ASP A 41 -15.18 14.46 1.36
N LEU A 42 -14.24 14.68 0.43
CA LEU A 42 -14.36 15.72 -0.59
C LEU A 42 -15.14 15.20 -1.81
N LEU A 43 -14.90 13.94 -2.22
CA LEU A 43 -15.51 13.36 -3.41
C LEU A 43 -17.03 13.13 -3.26
N PHE A 44 -17.50 12.82 -2.06
CA PHE A 44 -18.91 12.60 -1.76
C PHE A 44 -19.61 13.80 -1.14
N ASN A 45 -18.94 14.96 -1.04
CA ASN A 45 -19.55 16.17 -0.50
C ASN A 45 -20.50 16.79 -1.51
N THR A 46 -21.80 16.81 -1.18
CA THR A 46 -22.86 17.43 -2.00
C THR A 46 -22.75 18.95 -2.15
N SER A 47 -21.94 19.62 -1.32
CA SER A 47 -21.74 21.08 -1.39
C SER A 47 -20.71 21.52 -2.44
N LEU A 48 -19.97 20.58 -3.06
CA LEU A 48 -18.91 20.93 -4.00
C LEU A 48 -19.38 20.89 -5.47
N PRO A 49 -19.03 21.91 -6.28
CA PRO A 49 -19.22 21.88 -7.72
C PRO A 49 -18.62 20.63 -8.37
N SER A 50 -19.37 19.97 -9.25
CA SER A 50 -18.93 18.75 -9.96
C SER A 50 -17.66 18.97 -10.81
N SER A 51 -17.41 20.19 -11.26
CA SER A 51 -16.19 20.56 -11.97
C SER A 51 -14.93 20.42 -11.10
N LEU A 52 -15.00 20.73 -9.80
CA LEU A 52 -13.90 20.57 -8.86
C LEU A 52 -13.64 19.09 -8.56
N LEU A 53 -14.69 18.27 -8.51
CA LEU A 53 -14.58 16.82 -8.34
C LEU A 53 -13.82 16.19 -9.52
N TRP A 54 -14.12 16.58 -10.75
CA TRP A 54 -13.38 16.11 -11.93
C TRP A 54 -11.92 16.58 -11.94
N GLN A 55 -11.66 17.83 -11.55
CA GLN A 55 -10.29 18.33 -11.42
C GLN A 55 -9.49 17.55 -10.38
N LEU A 56 -10.09 17.25 -9.22
CA LEU A 56 -9.47 16.45 -8.16
C LEU A 56 -9.17 15.04 -8.66
N THR A 57 -10.14 14.40 -9.32
CA THR A 57 -10.03 13.04 -9.88
C THR A 57 -8.87 12.93 -10.87
N ILE A 58 -8.78 13.86 -11.82
CA ILE A 58 -7.71 13.90 -12.83
C ILE A 58 -6.36 14.19 -12.17
N ALA A 59 -6.32 15.05 -11.16
CA ALA A 59 -5.10 15.38 -10.43
C ALA A 59 -4.52 14.18 -9.66
N LEU A 60 -5.28 13.13 -9.36
CA LEU A 60 -4.73 11.93 -8.72
C LEU A 60 -3.90 11.06 -9.69
N ILE A 61 -4.16 11.15 -11.00
CA ILE A 61 -3.57 10.27 -12.02
C ILE A 61 -2.04 10.36 -12.09
N PRO A 62 -1.40 11.55 -12.16
CA PRO A 62 0.06 11.64 -12.24
C PRO A 62 0.78 11.01 -11.04
N THR A 63 0.22 11.19 -9.85
CA THR A 63 0.74 10.59 -8.61
C THR A 63 0.66 9.07 -8.67
N VAL A 64 -0.48 8.51 -9.10
CA VAL A 64 -0.66 7.06 -9.27
C VAL A 64 0.31 6.50 -10.32
N ILE A 65 0.45 7.17 -11.47
CA ILE A 65 1.36 6.74 -12.54
C ILE A 65 2.81 6.69 -12.06
N SER A 66 3.25 7.69 -11.29
CA SER A 66 4.62 7.75 -10.76
C SER A 66 4.97 6.53 -9.90
N PHE A 67 4.03 6.06 -9.07
CA PHE A 67 4.26 4.88 -8.23
C PHE A 67 4.08 3.55 -8.97
N THR A 68 3.13 3.46 -9.90
CA THR A 68 2.79 2.20 -10.57
C THR A 68 3.71 1.86 -11.73
N CYS A 69 4.26 2.86 -12.42
CA CYS A 69 5.09 2.65 -13.60
C CYS A 69 6.31 1.75 -13.30
N PRO A 70 7.17 2.03 -12.30
CA PRO A 70 8.31 1.16 -12.03
C PRO A 70 7.88 -0.28 -11.72
N ILE A 71 6.88 -0.45 -10.84
CA ILE A 71 6.36 -1.77 -10.43
C ILE A 71 5.91 -2.56 -11.65
N ALA A 72 5.15 -1.92 -12.55
CA ALA A 72 4.69 -2.55 -13.76
C ALA A 72 5.83 -2.95 -14.69
N VAL A 73 6.93 -2.17 -14.77
CA VAL A 73 8.12 -2.56 -15.55
C VAL A 73 8.72 -3.84 -15.00
N LEU A 74 8.96 -3.92 -13.69
CA LEU A 74 9.56 -5.10 -13.07
C LEU A 74 8.73 -6.36 -13.36
N VAL A 75 7.44 -6.28 -13.05
CA VAL A 75 6.51 -7.40 -13.18
C VAL A 75 6.31 -7.77 -14.66
N GLY A 76 6.12 -6.78 -15.53
CA GLY A 76 5.93 -6.99 -16.97
C GLY A 76 7.16 -7.64 -17.63
N VAL A 77 8.36 -7.15 -17.32
CA VAL A 77 9.62 -7.73 -17.81
C VAL A 77 9.79 -9.16 -17.31
N ILE A 78 9.59 -9.41 -16.02
CA ILE A 78 9.80 -10.74 -15.46
C ILE A 78 8.78 -11.73 -16.01
N ILE A 79 7.49 -11.38 -16.07
CA ILE A 79 6.44 -12.26 -16.60
C ILE A 79 6.65 -12.50 -18.10
N GLY A 80 6.91 -11.44 -18.88
CA GLY A 80 7.13 -11.54 -20.32
C GLY A 80 8.31 -12.46 -20.65
N LEU A 81 9.47 -12.23 -20.02
CA LEU A 81 10.64 -13.07 -20.22
C LEU A 81 10.44 -14.49 -19.66
N SER A 82 9.74 -14.66 -18.53
CA SER A 82 9.44 -15.98 -17.95
C SER A 82 8.50 -16.80 -18.85
N ARG A 83 7.56 -16.15 -19.54
CA ARG A 83 6.71 -16.80 -20.54
C ARG A 83 7.53 -17.26 -21.76
N MET A 84 8.40 -16.39 -22.29
CA MET A 84 9.33 -16.76 -23.37
C MET A 84 10.26 -17.91 -22.99
N GLN A 85 10.67 -17.98 -21.71
CA GLN A 85 11.45 -19.11 -21.19
C GLN A 85 10.63 -20.39 -21.08
N GLY A 86 9.40 -20.30 -20.57
CA GLY A 86 8.49 -21.44 -20.45
C GLY A 86 8.15 -22.07 -21.79
N ASP A 87 7.99 -21.24 -22.82
CA ASP A 87 7.69 -21.67 -24.19
C ASP A 87 8.98 -22.03 -24.97
N SER A 88 10.14 -22.10 -24.29
CA SER A 88 11.47 -22.40 -24.85
C SER A 88 11.98 -21.45 -25.96
N GLU A 89 11.30 -20.32 -26.21
CA GLU A 89 11.71 -19.29 -27.17
C GLU A 89 13.08 -18.70 -26.80
N MET A 90 13.32 -18.49 -25.49
CA MET A 90 14.60 -17.97 -24.99
C MET A 90 15.77 -18.94 -25.22
N VAL A 91 15.50 -20.26 -25.18
CA VAL A 91 16.50 -21.30 -25.44
C VAL A 91 16.84 -21.34 -26.93
N ALA A 92 15.83 -21.23 -27.80
CA ALA A 92 16.02 -21.16 -29.25
C ALA A 92 16.82 -19.92 -29.67
N ILE A 93 16.52 -18.75 -29.11
CA ILE A 93 17.25 -17.50 -29.36
C ILE A 93 18.74 -17.65 -28.98
N ARG A 94 19.02 -18.26 -27.82
CA ARG A 94 20.40 -18.52 -27.37
C ARG A 94 21.12 -19.54 -28.26
N ALA A 95 20.41 -20.59 -28.70
CA ALA A 95 20.96 -21.59 -29.62
C ALA A 95 21.32 -20.99 -30.99
N ALA A 96 20.61 -19.94 -31.43
CA ALA A 96 20.93 -19.17 -32.63
C ALA A 96 22.15 -18.23 -32.46
N GLY A 97 22.81 -18.23 -31.29
CA GLY A 97 24.02 -17.45 -31.02
C GLY A 97 23.77 -16.04 -30.46
N VAL A 98 22.54 -15.73 -30.01
CA VAL A 98 22.21 -14.44 -29.40
C VAL A 98 22.60 -14.45 -27.93
N GLY A 99 23.50 -13.55 -27.55
CA GLY A 99 23.99 -13.43 -26.17
C GLY A 99 22.96 -12.85 -25.20
N ASN A 100 23.07 -13.19 -23.91
CA ASN A 100 22.20 -12.65 -22.85
C ASN A 100 22.22 -11.11 -22.81
N LEU A 101 23.36 -10.48 -23.11
CA LEU A 101 23.48 -9.01 -23.14
C LEU A 101 22.60 -8.36 -24.21
N GLN A 102 22.34 -9.04 -25.33
CA GLN A 102 21.49 -8.50 -26.40
C GLN A 102 20.00 -8.58 -26.05
N ILE A 103 19.60 -9.63 -25.33
CA ILE A 103 18.24 -9.73 -24.77
C ILE A 103 18.07 -8.64 -23.71
N THR A 104 19.03 -8.48 -22.80
CA THR A 104 19.01 -7.44 -21.76
C THR A 104 19.01 -6.03 -22.34
N SER A 105 19.77 -5.75 -23.40
CA SER A 105 19.81 -4.41 -24.00
C SER A 105 18.47 -3.99 -24.59
N SER A 106 17.70 -4.95 -25.11
CA SER A 106 16.34 -4.71 -25.62
C SER A 106 15.38 -4.31 -24.48
N VAL A 107 15.52 -4.95 -23.32
CA VAL A 107 14.77 -4.62 -22.11
C VAL A 107 15.22 -3.30 -21.50
N LEU A 108 16.52 -3.00 -21.54
CA LEU A 108 17.06 -1.71 -21.10
C LEU A 108 16.54 -0.55 -21.92
N LEU A 109 16.36 -0.72 -23.24
CA LEU A 109 15.76 0.31 -24.08
C LEU A 109 14.35 0.69 -23.58
N LEU A 110 13.53 -0.31 -23.23
CA LEU A 110 12.22 -0.08 -22.60
C LEU A 110 12.36 0.66 -21.26
N GLY A 111 13.31 0.23 -20.41
CA GLY A 111 13.59 0.87 -19.13
C GLY A 111 14.01 2.33 -19.26
N ILE A 112 14.83 2.67 -20.27
CA ILE A 112 15.25 4.06 -20.56
C ILE A 112 14.05 4.89 -20.99
N VAL A 113 13.24 4.41 -21.94
CA VAL A 113 12.05 5.13 -22.42
C VAL A 113 11.06 5.39 -21.27
N LEU A 114 10.79 4.38 -20.45
CA LEU A 114 9.87 4.51 -19.31
C LEU A 114 10.46 5.34 -18.17
N SER A 115 11.78 5.35 -18.00
CA SER A 115 12.46 6.25 -17.05
C SER A 115 12.37 7.70 -17.49
N LEU A 116 12.58 8.01 -18.78
CA LEU A 116 12.38 9.36 -19.32
C LEU A 116 10.93 9.84 -19.15
N PHE A 117 9.97 8.94 -19.39
CA PHE A 117 8.56 9.22 -19.11
C PHE A 117 8.31 9.48 -17.62
N ALA A 118 8.90 8.67 -16.73
CA ALA A 118 8.77 8.87 -15.29
C ALA A 118 9.43 10.17 -14.81
N VAL A 119 10.55 10.59 -15.41
CA VAL A 119 11.19 11.89 -15.16
C VAL A 119 10.22 13.02 -15.52
N PHE A 120 9.59 12.98 -16.70
CA PHE A 120 8.60 13.98 -17.12
C PHE A 120 7.43 14.06 -16.12
N ILE A 121 6.86 12.92 -15.73
CA ILE A 121 5.75 12.86 -14.77
C ILE A 121 6.16 13.38 -13.39
N ASN A 122 7.35 13.07 -12.88
CA ASN A 122 7.78 13.50 -11.55
C ASN A 122 8.24 14.98 -11.50
N LEU A 123 8.75 15.51 -12.61
CA LEU A 123 9.18 16.91 -12.71
C LEU A 123 8.00 17.87 -12.82
N GLU A 124 7.03 17.57 -13.69
CA GLU A 124 5.93 18.48 -14.00
C GLU A 124 4.57 17.93 -13.54
N GLY A 125 4.29 16.65 -13.82
CA GLY A 125 2.98 16.05 -13.56
C GLY A 125 2.60 15.98 -12.08
N VAL A 126 3.48 15.45 -11.22
CA VAL A 126 3.22 15.28 -9.78
C VAL A 126 3.08 16.63 -9.05
N PRO A 127 3.95 17.63 -9.25
CA PRO A 127 3.77 18.96 -8.65
C PRO A 127 2.50 19.66 -9.14
N PHE A 128 2.20 19.59 -10.44
CA PHE A 128 0.98 20.16 -11.00
C PHE A 128 -0.28 19.54 -10.38
N ALA A 129 -0.30 18.21 -10.25
CA ALA A 129 -1.34 17.48 -9.54
C ALA A 129 -1.51 17.95 -8.09
N ALA A 130 -0.41 18.06 -7.34
CA ALA A 130 -0.46 18.48 -5.93
C ALA A 130 -1.01 19.91 -5.75
N GLN A 131 -0.68 20.83 -6.67
CA GLN A 131 -1.23 22.19 -6.66
C GLN A 131 -2.74 22.21 -6.90
N ILE A 132 -3.24 21.37 -7.81
CA ILE A 132 -4.69 21.25 -8.06
C ILE A 132 -5.39 20.67 -6.83
N VAL A 133 -4.87 19.57 -6.26
CA VAL A 133 -5.43 18.94 -5.05
C VAL A 133 -5.55 19.96 -3.92
N ARG A 134 -4.50 20.76 -3.67
CA ARG A 134 -4.55 21.80 -2.65
C ARG A 134 -5.54 22.90 -3.00
N ARG A 135 -5.54 23.40 -4.24
CA ARG A 135 -6.49 24.45 -4.66
C ARG A 135 -7.93 24.00 -4.45
N VAL A 136 -8.26 22.78 -4.85
CA VAL A 136 -9.58 22.20 -4.65
C VAL A 136 -9.88 22.02 -3.16
N GLY A 137 -8.91 21.56 -2.35
CA GLY A 137 -9.08 21.45 -0.90
C GLY A 137 -9.33 22.79 -0.20
N LEU A 138 -8.60 23.84 -0.61
CA LEU A 138 -8.79 25.21 -0.11
C LEU A 138 -10.16 25.77 -0.51
N GLN A 139 -10.55 25.60 -1.78
CA GLN A 139 -11.87 26.00 -2.25
C GLN A 139 -12.97 25.23 -1.51
N ALA A 140 -12.80 23.93 -1.30
CA ALA A 140 -13.75 23.12 -0.54
C ALA A 140 -13.88 23.58 0.92
N ALA A 141 -12.77 23.94 1.56
CA ALA A 141 -12.80 24.54 2.89
C ALA A 141 -13.53 25.89 2.89
N LEU A 142 -13.30 26.74 1.89
CA LEU A 142 -14.00 28.02 1.75
C LEU A 142 -15.51 27.83 1.51
N TYR A 143 -15.91 26.90 0.65
CA TYR A 143 -17.32 26.55 0.43
C TYR A 143 -17.98 26.04 1.71
N LYS A 144 -17.27 25.20 2.49
CA LYS A 144 -17.77 24.75 3.79
C LYS A 144 -17.92 25.90 4.79
N LEU A 145 -17.04 26.91 4.74
CA LEU A 145 -17.16 28.13 5.56
C LEU A 145 -18.31 29.06 5.11
N GLU A 146 -18.60 29.14 3.81
CA GLU A 146 -19.69 29.97 3.28
C GLU A 146 -21.07 29.38 3.56
N SER A 147 -21.17 28.05 3.68
CA SER A 147 -22.39 27.36 4.09
C SER A 147 -22.12 26.37 5.25
N PRO A 148 -21.85 26.87 6.47
CA PRO A 148 -21.42 26.03 7.60
C PRO A 148 -22.56 25.21 8.22
N ILE A 149 -23.79 25.34 7.72
CA ILE A 149 -24.98 24.72 8.32
C ILE A 149 -25.63 23.79 7.31
N GLU A 150 -25.46 22.49 7.52
CA GLU A 150 -26.12 21.47 6.72
C GLU A 150 -27.60 21.31 7.17
N PRO A 151 -28.58 21.39 6.24
CA PRO A 151 -29.98 21.17 6.56
C PRO A 151 -30.23 19.74 7.05
N GLY A 152 -31.06 19.60 8.08
CA GLY A 152 -31.48 18.30 8.63
C GLY A 152 -30.52 17.70 9.66
N VAL A 153 -29.39 18.36 9.95
CA VAL A 153 -28.40 17.92 10.94
C VAL A 153 -28.22 19.00 12.01
N PHE A 154 -27.92 18.59 13.24
CA PHE A 154 -27.53 19.51 14.31
C PHE A 154 -26.06 19.90 14.14
N ASN A 155 -25.79 21.16 13.82
CA ASN A 155 -24.46 21.70 13.62
C ASN A 155 -23.96 22.33 14.93
N ALA A 156 -22.93 21.74 15.54
CA ALA A 156 -22.28 22.22 16.77
C ALA A 156 -20.83 22.70 16.54
N GLU A 157 -20.46 22.96 15.28
CA GLU A 157 -19.10 23.37 14.88
C GLU A 157 -18.72 24.77 15.42
N ILE A 158 -19.71 25.59 15.76
CA ILE A 158 -19.53 26.92 16.34
C ILE A 158 -19.57 26.81 17.88
N GLN A 159 -18.48 27.19 18.55
CA GLN A 159 -18.39 27.14 20.00
C GLN A 159 -19.55 27.92 20.67
N GLY A 160 -20.28 27.24 21.55
CA GLY A 160 -21.39 27.83 22.31
C GLY A 160 -22.73 27.88 21.58
N PHE A 161 -22.81 27.42 20.32
CA PHE A 161 -24.04 27.40 19.53
C PHE A 161 -24.28 26.01 18.92
N THR A 162 -25.49 25.47 19.08
CA THR A 162 -25.98 24.31 18.33
C THR A 162 -27.11 24.76 17.43
N ILE A 163 -26.91 24.70 16.12
CA ILE A 163 -27.85 25.20 15.12
C ILE A 163 -28.44 24.04 14.33
N TYR A 164 -29.76 24.00 14.23
CA TYR A 164 -30.51 23.06 13.41
C TYR A 164 -31.37 23.84 12.42
N VAL A 165 -31.32 23.44 11.16
CA VAL A 165 -32.12 24.02 10.07
C VAL A 165 -32.90 22.91 9.41
N LYS A 166 -34.23 23.04 9.34
CA LYS A 166 -35.08 21.99 8.75
C LYS A 166 -34.93 21.91 7.24
N LYS A 167 -34.94 23.07 6.57
CA LYS A 167 -34.80 23.19 5.11
C LYS A 167 -34.01 24.45 4.81
N GLY A 168 -33.20 24.43 3.77
CA GLY A 168 -32.44 25.60 3.36
C GLY A 168 -31.84 25.40 1.98
N ASN A 169 -31.66 26.49 1.25
CA ASN A 169 -30.94 26.48 -0.01
C ASN A 169 -29.48 26.88 0.28
N LEU A 170 -28.57 25.91 0.11
CA LEU A 170 -27.13 26.11 0.36
C LEU A 170 -26.51 27.14 -0.59
N GLU A 171 -26.94 27.24 -1.85
CA GLU A 171 -26.37 28.19 -2.82
C GLU A 171 -26.70 29.64 -2.50
N LYS A 172 -27.88 29.89 -1.92
CA LYS A 172 -28.36 31.23 -1.56
C LYS A 172 -28.10 31.61 -0.10
N GLY A 173 -27.62 30.69 0.72
CA GLY A 173 -27.41 30.91 2.16
C GLY A 173 -28.71 31.26 2.90
N THR A 174 -29.85 30.71 2.45
CA THR A 174 -31.18 30.97 3.02
C THR A 174 -31.72 29.73 3.71
N TRP A 175 -32.30 29.92 4.90
CA TRP A 175 -32.73 28.87 5.80
C TRP A 175 -34.18 29.06 6.21
N GLU A 176 -34.88 27.95 6.37
CA GLU A 176 -36.26 27.86 6.85
C GLU A 176 -36.33 27.01 8.10
N SER A 177 -37.12 27.47 9.08
CA SER A 177 -37.35 26.79 10.36
C SER A 177 -36.04 26.46 11.07
N ILE A 178 -35.48 27.49 11.69
CA ILE A 178 -34.17 27.47 12.35
C ILE A 178 -34.38 27.32 13.84
N PHE A 179 -33.57 26.48 14.45
CA PHE A 179 -33.50 26.27 15.89
C PHE A 179 -32.06 26.45 16.32
N ILE A 180 -31.81 27.35 17.28
CA ILE A 180 -30.48 27.61 17.83
C ILE A 180 -30.55 27.43 19.34
N HIS A 181 -29.64 26.62 19.86
CA HIS A 181 -29.39 26.49 21.28
C HIS A 181 -28.04 27.14 21.59
N GLN A 182 -28.05 28.14 22.47
CA GLN A 182 -26.85 28.83 22.92
C GLN A 182 -26.63 28.54 24.41
N GLU A 183 -25.46 28.02 24.74
CA GLU A 183 -25.05 27.75 26.11
C GLU A 183 -23.93 28.72 26.50
N ASP A 184 -24.24 29.66 27.38
CA ASP A 184 -23.27 30.61 27.91
C ASP A 184 -22.75 30.11 29.26
N LYS A 185 -21.57 29.49 29.24
CA LYS A 185 -20.94 28.87 30.42
C LYS A 185 -20.50 29.90 31.46
N ASP A 186 -20.18 31.13 31.05
CA ASP A 186 -19.70 32.17 31.96
C ASP A 186 -20.86 32.80 32.75
N LEU A 187 -22.06 32.85 32.16
CA LEU A 187 -23.25 33.47 32.75
C LEU A 187 -24.28 32.47 33.30
N GLY A 188 -24.11 31.16 33.06
CA GLY A 188 -25.06 30.13 33.50
C GLY A 188 -26.45 30.27 32.85
N LYS A 189 -26.51 30.89 31.68
CA LYS A 189 -27.75 31.15 30.92
C LYS A 189 -27.81 30.28 29.69
N THR A 190 -28.95 29.66 29.47
CA THR A 190 -29.24 28.88 28.26
C THR A 190 -30.27 29.63 27.44
N ARG A 191 -29.97 29.92 26.17
CA ARG A 191 -30.92 30.58 25.27
C ARG A 191 -31.36 29.61 24.18
N LEU A 192 -32.66 29.57 23.95
CA LEU A 192 -33.29 28.80 22.89
C LEU A 192 -33.93 29.77 21.91
N ILE A 193 -33.44 29.79 20.69
CA ILE A 193 -33.84 30.74 19.66
C ILE A 193 -34.50 29.94 18.54
N THR A 194 -35.74 30.26 18.20
CA THR A 194 -36.45 29.64 17.07
C THR A 194 -36.84 30.73 16.07
N ALA A 195 -36.57 30.53 14.78
CA ALA A 195 -36.89 31.50 13.73
C ALA A 195 -37.53 30.81 12.51
N LYS A 196 -38.41 31.54 11.82
CA LYS A 196 -39.07 31.02 10.60
C LYS A 196 -38.15 31.08 9.38
N GLU A 197 -37.43 32.18 9.24
CA GLU A 197 -36.53 32.43 8.13
C GLU A 197 -35.20 32.95 8.68
N GLY A 198 -34.12 32.66 7.98
CA GLY A 198 -32.83 33.23 8.28
C GLY A 198 -31.89 33.17 7.10
N ARG A 199 -30.88 34.01 7.17
CA ARG A 199 -29.83 34.12 6.17
C ARG A 199 -28.49 34.35 6.84
N ILE A 200 -27.43 33.89 6.20
CA ILE A 200 -26.07 34.25 6.58
C ILE A 200 -25.63 35.46 5.77
N ASP A 201 -25.26 36.56 6.43
CA ASP A 201 -24.63 37.72 5.82
C ASP A 201 -23.14 37.67 6.17
N SER A 202 -22.32 37.35 5.18
CA SER A 202 -20.87 37.25 5.34
C SER A 202 -20.24 38.58 4.95
N LYS A 203 -19.95 39.46 5.93
CA LYS A 203 -19.19 40.70 5.70
C LYS A 203 -17.78 40.57 6.24
N GLU A 204 -16.80 40.65 5.33
CA GLU A 204 -15.33 40.68 5.51
C GLU A 204 -14.74 39.86 6.68
N GLU A 205 -14.93 40.24 7.95
CA GLU A 205 -14.32 39.60 9.13
C GLU A 205 -15.24 38.67 9.93
N ASP A 206 -16.54 38.99 10.04
CA ASP A 206 -17.51 38.26 10.86
C ASP A 206 -18.68 37.75 10.02
N SER A 207 -19.16 36.54 10.32
CA SER A 207 -20.39 36.02 9.71
C SER A 207 -21.56 36.38 10.62
N GLU A 208 -22.48 37.20 10.13
CA GLU A 208 -23.71 37.54 10.84
C GLU A 208 -24.82 36.58 10.43
N ILE A 209 -25.41 35.89 11.40
CA ILE A 209 -26.64 35.15 11.19
C ILE A 209 -27.80 36.12 11.42
N VAL A 210 -28.54 36.41 10.36
CA VAL A 210 -29.72 37.26 10.40
C VAL A 210 -30.96 36.38 10.42
N LEU A 211 -31.70 36.41 11.53
CA LEU A 211 -32.93 35.64 11.72
C LEU A 211 -34.13 36.58 11.65
N ALA A 212 -35.11 36.25 10.81
CA ALA A 212 -36.36 36.97 10.70
C ALA A 212 -37.46 36.26 11.50
N ASN A 213 -38.21 37.04 12.27
CA ASN A 213 -39.27 36.58 13.17
C ASN A 213 -38.76 35.53 14.17
N ALA A 214 -37.74 35.90 14.94
CA ALA A 214 -37.14 35.05 15.95
C ALA A 214 -37.91 35.14 17.29
N SER A 215 -38.05 34.01 17.99
CA SER A 215 -38.47 33.95 19.38
C SER A 215 -37.29 33.46 20.21
N VAL A 216 -36.88 34.24 21.21
CA VAL A 216 -35.75 33.97 22.09
C VAL A 216 -36.31 33.63 23.47
N THR A 217 -36.07 32.40 23.93
CA THR A 217 -36.41 31.96 25.28
C THR A 217 -35.13 31.81 26.08
N THR A 218 -34.95 32.63 27.10
CA THR A 218 -33.79 32.59 28.00
C THR A 218 -34.17 31.86 29.29
N PHE A 219 -33.38 30.85 29.64
CA PHE A 219 -33.43 30.11 30.90
C PHE A 219 -32.24 30.54 31.76
N GLU A 220 -32.50 31.05 32.96
CA GLU A 220 -31.46 31.34 33.95
C GLU A 220 -31.32 30.17 34.93
N THR A 221 -30.11 29.62 35.04
CA THR A 221 -29.82 28.51 35.98
C THR A 221 -29.42 29.09 37.34
N GLY A 222 -30.41 29.60 38.08
CA GLY A 222 -30.25 30.16 39.43
C GLY A 222 -31.31 29.64 40.42
N LYS A 223 -31.26 30.11 41.69
CA LYS A 223 -32.23 29.74 42.74
C LYS A 223 -33.68 30.12 42.41
N GLU A 224 -33.91 31.05 41.48
CA GLU A 224 -35.21 31.34 40.87
C GLU A 224 -35.13 31.03 39.37
N ARG A 225 -35.92 30.06 38.90
CA ARG A 225 -36.05 29.77 37.46
C ARG A 225 -36.89 30.85 36.80
N LYS A 226 -36.26 31.91 36.31
CA LYS A 226 -36.90 32.90 35.45
C LYS A 226 -36.81 32.43 34.00
N ILE A 227 -37.98 32.35 33.35
CA ILE A 227 -38.11 32.08 31.92
C ILE A 227 -38.58 33.37 31.28
N VAL A 228 -37.76 33.93 30.41
CA VAL A 228 -38.11 35.14 29.65
C VAL A 228 -38.21 34.74 28.19
N SER A 229 -39.39 34.95 27.60
CA SER A 229 -39.62 34.75 26.17
C SER A 229 -39.86 36.09 25.50
N GLU A 230 -39.05 36.41 24.50
CA GLU A 230 -39.13 37.64 23.73
C GLU A 230 -39.32 37.30 22.24
N SER A 231 -40.15 38.07 21.54
CA SER A 231 -40.30 37.97 20.09
C SER A 231 -39.61 39.15 19.43
N VAL A 232 -38.61 38.86 18.60
CA VAL A 232 -37.76 39.84 17.93
C VAL A 232 -37.97 39.72 16.43
N LYS A 233 -38.24 40.85 15.77
CA LYS A 233 -38.52 40.87 14.33
C LYS A 233 -37.27 40.56 13.50
N ASP A 234 -36.16 41.22 13.80
CA ASP A 234 -34.86 40.97 13.18
C ASP A 234 -33.82 40.73 14.28
N LEU A 235 -33.37 39.49 14.43
CA LEU A 235 -32.30 39.13 15.37
C LEU A 235 -31.01 38.92 14.58
N ARG A 236 -29.96 39.67 14.94
CA ARG A 236 -28.62 39.50 14.37
C ARG A 236 -27.70 38.87 15.39
N LEU A 237 -27.19 37.69 15.08
CA LEU A 237 -26.20 36.98 15.88
C LEU A 237 -24.86 37.11 15.18
N VAL A 238 -23.93 37.84 15.79
CA VAL A 238 -22.54 37.88 15.33
C VAL A 238 -21.88 36.58 15.74
N VAL A 239 -21.63 35.72 14.76
CA VAL A 239 -20.82 34.53 14.98
C VAL A 239 -19.39 34.88 14.63
N LYS A 240 -18.51 34.90 15.64
CA LYS A 240 -17.06 35.04 15.42
C LYS A 240 -16.54 33.79 14.73
N THR A 241 -16.69 33.72 13.41
CA THR A 241 -16.25 32.58 12.61
C THR A 241 -14.72 32.49 12.47
N LYS A 242 -13.94 33.41 13.08
CA LYS A 242 -12.48 33.54 12.88
C LYS A 242 -12.10 33.43 11.39
N ARG A 243 -12.98 33.93 10.51
CA ARG A 243 -12.91 33.73 9.05
C ARG A 243 -11.65 34.38 8.51
N GLY A 244 -11.39 35.64 8.88
CA GLY A 244 -10.17 36.36 8.53
C GLY A 244 -8.90 35.63 8.98
N GLU A 245 -8.84 35.17 10.24
CA GLU A 245 -7.70 34.40 10.76
C GLU A 245 -7.54 33.03 10.08
N LEU A 246 -8.63 32.34 9.74
CA LEU A 246 -8.61 31.06 9.05
C LEU A 246 -8.19 31.22 7.59
N ILE A 247 -8.71 32.23 6.88
CA ILE A 247 -8.29 32.57 5.52
C ILE A 247 -6.81 32.98 5.51
N ASP A 248 -6.38 33.82 6.45
CA ASP A 248 -5.00 34.24 6.57
C ASP A 248 -4.09 33.07 6.97
N LYS A 249 -4.53 32.17 7.86
CA LYS A 249 -3.84 30.89 8.12
C LYS A 249 -3.81 29.99 6.89
N LEU A 250 -4.88 29.83 6.14
CA LEU A 250 -4.94 28.96 4.96
C LEU A 250 -4.10 29.50 3.79
N THR A 251 -4.01 30.83 3.68
CA THR A 251 -3.24 31.54 2.64
C THR A 251 -1.77 31.68 3.04
N LYS A 252 -1.45 31.87 4.33
CA LYS A 252 -0.07 31.94 4.86
C LYS A 252 0.51 30.60 5.28
N THR A 253 -0.29 29.55 5.46
CA THR A 253 0.23 28.19 5.70
C THR A 253 1.05 27.83 4.49
N LYS A 254 2.37 27.77 4.66
CA LYS A 254 3.34 27.62 3.59
C LYS A 254 3.01 26.40 2.73
N THR A 255 3.35 26.49 1.44
CA THR A 255 3.31 25.41 0.47
C THR A 255 3.80 24.10 1.09
N THR A 256 3.00 23.05 1.00
CA THR A 256 3.41 21.73 1.51
C THR A 256 4.57 21.26 0.65
N PRO A 257 5.61 20.59 1.19
CA PRO A 257 6.70 20.03 0.38
C PRO A 257 6.21 19.13 -0.76
N GLU A 258 5.00 18.58 -0.64
CA GLU A 258 4.35 17.76 -1.67
C GLU A 258 3.93 18.58 -2.93
N GLU A 259 3.78 19.90 -2.82
CA GLU A 259 3.30 20.80 -3.90
C GLU A 259 4.41 21.41 -4.76
N MET A 260 5.65 21.35 -4.29
CA MET A 260 6.78 22.01 -4.93
C MET A 260 7.35 21.15 -6.05
N GLY A 261 7.73 21.76 -7.17
CA GLY A 261 8.52 21.09 -8.20
C GLY A 261 9.90 20.69 -7.68
N LEU A 262 10.58 19.72 -8.30
CA LEU A 262 11.90 19.24 -7.85
C LEU A 262 12.94 20.37 -7.69
N ALA A 263 12.94 21.37 -8.58
CA ALA A 263 13.86 22.52 -8.52
C ALA A 263 13.50 23.54 -7.42
N GLU A 264 12.21 23.67 -7.11
CA GLU A 264 11.73 24.55 -6.05
C GLU A 264 11.87 23.90 -4.68
N LEU A 265 11.62 22.60 -4.60
CA LEU A 265 11.82 21.77 -3.41
C LEU A 265 13.29 21.73 -2.98
N GLY A 266 14.23 21.65 -3.93
CA GLY A 266 15.66 21.71 -3.64
C GLY A 266 16.09 23.05 -3.01
N ARG A 267 15.53 24.17 -3.49
CA ARG A 267 15.75 25.50 -2.91
C ARG A 267 15.05 25.66 -1.56
N HIS A 268 13.82 25.17 -1.45
CA HIS A 268 13.04 25.22 -0.21
C HIS A 268 13.68 24.41 0.92
N ALA A 269 14.25 23.25 0.58
CA ALA A 269 15.01 22.43 1.52
C ALA A 269 16.26 23.15 2.08
N GLN A 270 16.81 24.16 1.39
CA GLN A 270 17.92 24.96 1.92
C GLN A 270 17.45 26.07 2.87
N THR A 271 16.20 26.49 2.78
CA THR A 271 15.61 27.55 3.62
C THR A 271 14.99 27.05 4.92
N LEU A 272 14.79 25.74 5.03
CA LEU A 272 14.25 25.08 6.22
C LEU A 272 15.39 24.59 7.12
N ASP A 273 15.18 24.63 8.44
CA ASP A 273 16.10 24.10 9.44
C ASP A 273 15.53 22.86 10.15
N GLY A 274 16.41 21.95 10.58
CA GLY A 274 16.08 20.79 11.41
C GLY A 274 15.30 19.69 10.68
N ILE A 275 14.27 19.15 11.32
CA ILE A 275 13.51 17.96 10.85
C ILE A 275 12.79 18.21 9.52
N LYS A 276 12.25 19.43 9.32
CA LYS A 276 11.53 19.79 8.09
C LYS A 276 12.45 19.83 6.86
N GLN A 277 13.72 20.17 7.06
CA GLN A 277 14.74 20.10 6.00
C GLN A 277 15.00 18.65 5.58
N VAL A 278 15.11 17.75 6.55
CA VAL A 278 15.32 16.32 6.31
C VAL A 278 14.15 15.74 5.51
N GLU A 279 12.91 16.05 5.90
CA GLU A 279 11.71 15.60 5.18
C GLU A 279 11.66 16.11 3.73
N ALA A 280 11.95 17.40 3.51
CA ALA A 280 11.99 17.98 2.16
C ALA A 280 13.07 17.33 1.28
N ARG A 281 14.26 17.07 1.83
CA ARG A 281 15.35 16.38 1.11
C ARG A 281 15.01 14.92 0.81
N ILE A 282 14.36 14.20 1.74
CA ILE A 282 13.88 12.83 1.51
C ILE A 282 12.88 12.82 0.35
N LEU A 283 11.92 13.76 0.35
CA LEU A 283 10.91 13.86 -0.71
C LEU A 283 11.54 14.18 -2.07
N TRP A 284 12.56 15.06 -2.10
CA TRP A 284 13.33 15.36 -3.30
C TRP A 284 13.98 14.11 -3.86
N GLN A 285 14.71 13.39 -3.00
CA GLN A 285 15.42 12.19 -3.40
C GLN A 285 14.47 11.08 -3.84
N ARG A 286 13.36 10.87 -3.14
CA ARG A 286 12.33 9.88 -3.52
C ARG A 286 11.82 10.12 -4.94
N ARG A 287 11.55 11.37 -5.34
CA ARG A 287 11.09 11.69 -6.70
C ARG A 287 12.16 11.42 -7.77
N VAL A 288 13.41 11.78 -7.49
CA VAL A 288 14.54 11.46 -8.38
C VAL A 288 14.68 9.94 -8.54
N LEU A 289 14.63 9.20 -7.42
CA LEU A 289 14.76 7.75 -7.43
C LEU A 289 13.60 7.11 -8.20
N LEU A 290 12.34 7.46 -7.91
CA LEU A 290 11.17 6.94 -8.64
C LEU A 290 11.26 7.15 -10.15
N SER A 291 11.95 8.21 -10.59
CA SER A 291 12.16 8.48 -12.02
C SER A 291 13.18 7.53 -12.66
N ILE A 292 14.18 7.06 -11.91
CA ILE A 292 15.25 6.16 -12.36
C ILE A 292 14.89 4.67 -12.11
N THR A 293 14.00 4.38 -11.15
CA THR A 293 13.59 3.01 -10.80
C THR A 293 13.10 2.17 -11.99
N PRO A 294 12.35 2.67 -13.00
CA PRO A 294 11.94 1.87 -14.15
C PRO A 294 13.13 1.26 -14.89
N LEU A 295 14.23 2.00 -15.04
CA LEU A 295 15.45 1.51 -15.67
C LEU A 295 16.12 0.42 -14.82
N LEU A 296 16.22 0.63 -13.51
CA LEU A 296 16.78 -0.36 -12.60
C LEU A 296 15.97 -1.64 -12.55
N PHE A 297 14.65 -1.53 -12.54
CA PHE A 297 13.75 -2.68 -12.50
C PHE A 297 13.73 -3.44 -13.83
N ALA A 298 13.85 -2.75 -14.96
CA ALA A 298 14.07 -3.39 -16.26
C ALA A 298 15.37 -4.21 -16.26
N LEU A 299 16.46 -3.64 -15.75
CA LEU A 299 17.75 -4.30 -15.65
C LEU A 299 17.73 -5.50 -14.69
N LEU A 300 17.16 -5.32 -13.50
CA LEU A 300 17.01 -6.35 -12.48
C LEU A 300 16.15 -7.51 -12.99
N GLY A 301 14.99 -7.22 -13.59
CA GLY A 301 14.09 -8.22 -14.15
C GLY A 301 14.74 -9.05 -15.24
N ALA A 302 15.50 -8.42 -16.14
CA ALA A 302 16.26 -9.12 -17.16
C ALA A 302 17.36 -10.02 -16.56
N GLY A 303 18.13 -9.50 -15.58
CA GLY A 303 19.20 -10.25 -14.92
C GLY A 303 18.69 -11.47 -14.15
N LEU A 304 17.58 -11.31 -13.43
CA LEU A 304 16.93 -12.37 -12.69
C LEU A 304 16.44 -13.50 -13.61
N VAL A 305 15.64 -13.16 -14.62
CA VAL A 305 15.06 -14.18 -15.49
C VAL A 305 16.14 -14.89 -16.30
N THR A 306 17.11 -14.17 -16.85
CA THR A 306 18.17 -14.79 -17.66
C THR A 306 19.04 -15.79 -16.89
N LYS A 307 19.13 -15.67 -15.56
CA LYS A 307 19.90 -16.58 -14.69
C LYS A 307 19.07 -17.78 -14.21
N PHE A 308 17.81 -17.56 -13.80
CA PHE A 308 16.94 -18.61 -13.29
C PHE A 308 16.22 -19.37 -14.42
N ASN A 309 16.99 -20.09 -15.25
CA ASN A 309 16.55 -20.79 -16.48
C ASN A 309 15.50 -21.91 -16.33
N ARG A 310 14.93 -22.15 -15.14
CA ARG A 310 14.03 -23.30 -14.88
C ARG A 310 12.74 -22.96 -14.12
N GLY A 311 12.45 -21.67 -13.94
CA GLY A 311 11.17 -21.24 -13.39
C GLY A 311 10.14 -21.03 -14.48
N GLY A 312 8.99 -21.71 -14.45
CA GLY A 312 7.91 -21.32 -15.37
C GLY A 312 7.12 -20.11 -14.86
N ARG A 313 6.04 -19.75 -15.57
CA ARG A 313 5.30 -18.48 -15.42
C ARG A 313 5.04 -18.04 -13.97
N GLY A 314 4.63 -18.95 -13.08
CA GLY A 314 4.38 -18.64 -11.66
C GLY A 314 5.62 -18.30 -10.83
N PHE A 315 6.77 -18.88 -11.15
CA PHE A 315 8.04 -18.57 -10.48
C PHE A 315 8.51 -17.15 -10.81
N GLY A 316 8.28 -16.69 -12.05
CA GLY A 316 8.53 -15.30 -12.43
C GLY A 316 7.73 -14.32 -11.58
N ILE A 317 6.42 -14.57 -11.40
CA ILE A 317 5.55 -13.72 -10.57
C ILE A 317 6.04 -13.65 -9.12
N PHE A 318 6.35 -14.81 -8.53
CA PHE A 318 6.89 -14.87 -7.17
C PHE A 318 8.17 -14.06 -7.03
N LEU A 319 9.09 -14.23 -7.98
CA LEU A 319 10.39 -13.57 -7.95
C LEU A 319 10.28 -12.05 -8.19
N ALA A 320 9.31 -11.61 -8.99
CA ALA A 320 8.96 -10.19 -9.13
C ALA A 320 8.43 -9.61 -7.81
N LEU A 321 7.52 -10.31 -7.13
CA LEU A 321 6.96 -9.91 -5.85
C LEU A 321 8.04 -9.80 -4.76
N VAL A 322 8.89 -10.82 -4.62
CA VAL A 322 10.00 -10.81 -3.64
C VAL A 322 10.95 -9.64 -3.90
N SER A 323 11.33 -9.43 -5.16
CA SER A 323 12.24 -8.34 -5.54
C SER A 323 11.62 -6.97 -5.29
N LEU A 324 10.32 -6.82 -5.56
CA LEU A 324 9.56 -5.62 -5.30
C LEU A 324 9.52 -5.29 -3.81
N VAL A 325 9.14 -6.28 -2.98
CA VAL A 325 9.07 -6.13 -1.53
C VAL A 325 10.45 -5.79 -0.96
N ALA A 326 11.49 -6.50 -1.37
CA ALA A 326 12.86 -6.24 -0.92
C ALA A 326 13.30 -4.80 -1.24
N TYR A 327 13.00 -4.30 -2.44
CA TYR A 327 13.30 -2.91 -2.81
C TYR A 327 12.61 -1.90 -1.90
N TYR A 328 11.29 -2.02 -1.71
CA TYR A 328 10.55 -1.06 -0.89
C TYR A 328 10.91 -1.14 0.58
N LEU A 329 11.23 -2.33 1.10
CA LEU A 329 11.74 -2.47 2.47
C LEU A 329 13.10 -1.75 2.62
N LEU A 330 14.02 -1.91 1.67
CA LEU A 330 15.29 -1.20 1.68
C LEU A 330 15.12 0.32 1.55
N ALA A 331 14.18 0.77 0.71
CA ALA A 331 13.87 2.18 0.56
C ALA A 331 13.29 2.78 1.85
N LEU A 332 12.32 2.11 2.47
CA LEU A 332 11.73 2.51 3.74
C LEU A 332 12.78 2.52 4.86
N MET A 333 13.62 1.49 4.94
CA MET A 333 14.73 1.47 5.88
C MET A 333 15.65 2.69 5.70
N GLY A 334 16.02 3.01 4.45
CA GLY A 334 16.80 4.21 4.15
C GLY A 334 16.11 5.49 4.64
N GLU A 335 14.85 5.70 4.26
CA GLU A 335 14.09 6.89 4.67
C GLU A 335 14.00 7.03 6.20
N GLN A 336 13.79 5.93 6.92
CA GLN A 336 13.68 5.96 8.39
C GLN A 336 15.03 6.21 9.07
N LEU A 337 16.13 5.67 8.55
CA LEU A 337 17.49 5.96 9.04
C LEU A 337 17.91 7.41 8.78
N ALA A 338 17.42 8.03 7.70
CA ALA A 338 17.62 9.46 7.47
C ALA A 338 16.82 10.32 8.45
N ARG A 339 15.58 9.93 8.78
CA ARG A 339 14.74 10.65 9.75
C ARG A 339 15.31 10.65 11.16
N THR A 340 15.95 9.56 11.58
CA THR A 340 16.63 9.49 12.89
C THR A 340 17.99 10.17 12.91
N GLY A 341 18.48 10.70 11.78
CA GLY A 341 19.78 11.34 11.67
C GLY A 341 20.98 10.38 11.72
N ALA A 342 20.75 9.07 11.71
CA ALA A 342 21.81 8.06 11.76
C ALA A 342 22.66 8.04 10.47
N ILE A 343 22.02 8.33 9.33
CA ILE A 343 22.66 8.34 8.01
C ILE A 343 22.23 9.63 7.28
N GLY A 344 23.14 10.23 6.49
CA GLY A 344 22.81 11.38 5.65
C GLY A 344 21.67 11.08 4.66
N VAL A 345 20.88 12.09 4.32
CA VAL A 345 19.70 11.91 3.44
C VAL A 345 20.12 11.29 2.09
N VAL A 346 21.15 11.84 1.44
CA VAL A 346 21.62 11.38 0.13
C VAL A 346 22.05 9.91 0.15
N THR A 347 22.82 9.50 1.14
CA THR A 347 23.28 8.11 1.26
C THR A 347 22.12 7.16 1.54
N SER A 348 21.14 7.59 2.34
CA SER A 348 20.00 6.78 2.72
C SER A 348 19.14 6.32 1.53
N GLY A 349 18.81 7.23 0.59
CA GLY A 349 18.00 6.85 -0.57
C GLY A 349 18.81 6.11 -1.65
N LEU A 350 20.15 6.15 -1.62
CA LEU A 350 20.98 5.37 -2.55
C LEU A 350 21.12 3.90 -2.15
N ILE A 351 20.83 3.53 -0.90
CA ILE A 351 20.89 2.15 -0.40
C ILE A 351 20.14 1.16 -1.30
N PRO A 352 18.83 1.31 -1.57
CA PRO A 352 18.10 0.36 -2.41
C PRO A 352 18.65 0.28 -3.85
N PHE A 353 19.18 1.38 -4.37
CA PHE A 353 19.74 1.46 -5.72
C PHE A 353 21.05 0.70 -5.84
N ILE A 354 21.97 0.95 -4.90
CA ILE A 354 23.26 0.26 -4.84
C ILE A 354 23.04 -1.22 -4.60
N ALA A 355 22.09 -1.61 -3.73
CA ALA A 355 21.75 -3.00 -3.50
C ALA A 355 21.25 -3.69 -4.78
N ILE A 356 20.32 -3.08 -5.52
CA ILE A 356 19.82 -3.63 -6.78
C ILE A 356 20.90 -3.71 -7.85
N LEU A 357 21.70 -2.65 -8.01
CA LEU A 357 22.80 -2.64 -8.97
C LEU A 357 23.85 -3.72 -8.62
N GLY A 358 24.18 -3.88 -7.34
CA GLY A 358 25.08 -4.90 -6.84
C GLY A 358 24.55 -6.31 -7.09
N VAL A 359 23.28 -6.56 -6.76
CA VAL A 359 22.61 -7.84 -7.06
C VAL A 359 22.62 -8.09 -8.56
N THR A 360 22.26 -7.10 -9.37
CA THR A 360 22.17 -7.28 -10.83
C THR A 360 23.54 -7.52 -11.46
N ALA A 361 24.56 -6.75 -11.06
CA ALA A 361 25.94 -6.96 -11.49
C ALA A 361 26.43 -8.35 -11.08
N TRP A 362 26.15 -8.79 -9.85
CA TRP A 362 26.46 -10.14 -9.39
C TRP A 362 25.76 -11.21 -10.24
N LEU A 363 24.48 -11.02 -10.60
CA LEU A 363 23.74 -11.94 -11.47
C LEU A 363 24.39 -12.08 -12.86
N PHE A 364 24.85 -10.98 -13.46
CA PHE A 364 25.49 -10.97 -14.78
C PHE A 364 26.94 -11.50 -14.78
N VAL A 365 27.73 -11.17 -13.75
CA VAL A 365 29.14 -11.57 -13.63
C VAL A 365 29.27 -13.03 -13.21
N SER A 366 28.35 -13.54 -12.39
CA SER A 366 28.39 -14.92 -11.93
C SER A 366 27.97 -15.91 -13.03
N GLN A 367 28.76 -16.02 -14.11
CA GLN A 367 28.60 -17.06 -15.13
C GLN A 367 28.96 -18.46 -14.59
N ARG A 368 29.41 -18.56 -13.33
CA ARG A 368 29.81 -19.81 -12.65
C ARG A 368 29.43 -19.81 -11.15
N PHE A 369 28.18 -19.53 -10.78
CA PHE A 369 27.78 -19.78 -9.38
C PHE A 369 27.25 -21.20 -9.19
N PHE A 370 27.98 -21.90 -8.33
CA PHE A 370 28.01 -23.32 -8.04
C PHE A 370 26.93 -23.66 -6.99
N ILE A 371 25.66 -23.69 -7.38
CA ILE A 371 24.56 -24.23 -6.53
C ILE A 371 24.23 -25.66 -6.97
N THR A 372 25.26 -26.50 -7.02
CA THR A 372 25.10 -27.96 -7.08
C THR A 372 25.91 -28.68 -6.00
N ARG A 373 26.55 -27.97 -5.06
CA ARG A 373 27.45 -28.61 -4.08
C ARG A 373 27.34 -28.09 -2.64
N THR A 374 26.20 -27.58 -2.20
CA THR A 374 25.96 -27.30 -0.78
C THR A 374 24.56 -27.72 -0.35
N LEU A 375 24.32 -29.03 -0.38
CA LEU A 375 23.49 -29.80 0.57
C LEU A 375 23.49 -31.28 0.17
N SER A 376 24.69 -31.82 -0.06
CA SER A 376 24.92 -33.28 0.00
C SER A 376 25.13 -33.63 1.47
N ILE A 377 24.04 -33.69 2.24
CA ILE A 377 24.03 -34.30 3.57
C ILE A 377 24.14 -35.85 3.47
N SER A 378 24.26 -36.41 2.25
CA SER A 378 24.50 -37.83 2.04
C SER A 378 25.98 -38.23 2.12
N SER A 379 26.93 -37.30 2.17
CA SER A 379 28.37 -37.64 2.14
C SER A 379 29.03 -37.78 3.51
N TYR A 380 28.27 -37.66 4.60
CA TYR A 380 28.73 -37.94 5.98
C TYR A 380 28.03 -39.13 6.64
N LEU A 381 27.03 -39.73 5.98
CA LEU A 381 26.51 -41.04 6.35
C LEU A 381 27.34 -42.09 5.63
N GLY A 382 28.16 -42.78 6.41
CA GLY A 382 29.25 -43.62 5.95
C GLY A 382 28.87 -44.72 4.98
N LYS A 383 29.91 -45.16 4.26
CA LYS A 383 30.09 -46.47 3.63
C LYS A 383 29.08 -47.52 4.11
N ALA A 384 28.02 -47.72 3.32
CA ALA A 384 27.36 -49.01 3.25
C ALA A 384 27.56 -49.50 1.82
N GLU A 385 28.32 -50.58 1.69
CA GLU A 385 28.61 -51.27 0.43
C GLU A 385 27.31 -51.54 -0.34
N THR A 386 27.18 -50.94 -1.52
CA THR A 386 26.17 -51.31 -2.50
C THR A 386 26.57 -52.67 -3.09
N THR A 387 26.19 -53.75 -2.42
CA THR A 387 26.08 -55.06 -3.06
C THR A 387 24.87 -55.01 -3.98
N GLU A 388 25.12 -55.11 -5.29
CA GLU A 388 24.09 -55.34 -6.30
C GLU A 388 23.29 -56.60 -5.93
N ARG A 389 22.06 -56.42 -5.42
CA ARG A 389 21.07 -57.49 -5.34
C ARG A 389 20.09 -57.32 -6.49
N SER A 390 20.13 -58.28 -7.41
CA SER A 390 19.13 -58.53 -8.45
C SER A 390 17.71 -58.46 -7.88
N PRO A 391 16.73 -57.88 -8.61
CA PRO A 391 15.37 -57.73 -8.12
C PRO A 391 14.70 -59.11 -8.15
N LYS A 392 14.65 -59.80 -7.01
CA LYS A 392 13.71 -60.90 -6.84
C LYS A 392 12.30 -60.31 -6.79
N MET A 393 11.55 -60.50 -7.86
CA MET A 393 10.09 -60.36 -7.89
C MET A 393 9.51 -61.22 -6.76
N SER A 394 9.05 -60.56 -5.69
CA SER A 394 8.29 -61.20 -4.64
C SER A 394 6.85 -61.36 -5.11
N SER A 395 6.51 -62.54 -5.64
CA SER A 395 5.13 -62.97 -5.81
C SER A 395 4.59 -63.43 -4.45
N LYS A 396 4.02 -62.51 -3.68
CA LYS A 396 3.02 -62.82 -2.64
C LYS A 396 2.29 -61.55 -2.22
N ASN A 397 1.54 -60.99 -3.18
CA ASN A 397 0.46 -60.06 -2.88
C ASN A 397 -0.78 -60.87 -2.49
N SER A 398 -0.96 -61.06 -1.19
CA SER A 398 -2.22 -61.51 -0.60
C SER A 398 -2.48 -60.75 0.71
N TYR A 399 -2.14 -59.47 0.74
CA TYR A 399 -2.63 -58.54 1.75
C TYR A 399 -3.05 -57.23 1.07
N ILE A 400 -4.35 -57.05 1.15
CA ILE A 400 -5.18 -55.88 0.88
C ILE A 400 -4.49 -54.57 1.29
N ASP A 401 -4.20 -53.75 0.28
CA ASP A 401 -4.50 -52.31 0.18
C ASP A 401 -4.38 -51.41 1.44
N LEU A 402 -3.18 -51.29 2.01
CA LEU A 402 -2.79 -50.18 2.92
C LEU A 402 -1.86 -49.15 2.27
N THR A 403 -1.53 -49.29 0.99
CA THR A 403 -0.55 -48.44 0.29
C THR A 403 -1.14 -47.13 -0.25
N THR A 404 -2.42 -46.86 0.04
CA THR A 404 -3.12 -45.66 -0.42
C THR A 404 -2.72 -44.37 0.31
N GLY A 405 -1.98 -44.47 1.43
CA GLY A 405 -1.67 -43.34 2.31
C GLY A 405 -0.31 -42.65 2.10
N ILE A 406 0.66 -43.25 1.40
CA ILE A 406 2.01 -42.64 1.23
C ILE A 406 1.92 -41.38 0.36
N LEU A 407 1.11 -41.44 -0.69
CA LEU A 407 0.87 -40.35 -1.62
C LEU A 407 0.04 -39.21 -0.99
N ASP A 408 -0.96 -39.58 -0.18
CA ASP A 408 -1.76 -38.63 0.60
C ASP A 408 -0.89 -37.94 1.67
N PHE A 409 0.01 -38.69 2.32
CA PHE A 409 0.95 -38.17 3.32
C PHE A 409 1.98 -37.20 2.70
N ASP A 410 2.55 -37.54 1.54
CA ASP A 410 3.45 -36.64 0.83
C ASP A 410 2.73 -35.34 0.43
N LEU A 411 1.47 -35.42 -0.03
CA LEU A 411 0.69 -34.23 -0.34
C LEU A 411 0.45 -33.37 0.90
N ILE A 412 -0.01 -33.98 2.02
CA ILE A 412 -0.22 -33.27 3.29
C ILE A 412 1.07 -32.61 3.77
N TRP A 413 2.18 -33.35 3.76
CA TRP A 413 3.48 -32.84 4.22
C TRP A 413 3.96 -31.66 3.37
N ASN A 414 3.85 -31.77 2.04
CA ASN A 414 4.21 -30.67 1.14
C ASN A 414 3.29 -29.46 1.34
N LEU A 415 1.99 -29.69 1.56
CA LEU A 415 1.01 -28.63 1.74
C LEU A 415 1.21 -27.89 3.09
N VAL A 416 1.45 -28.62 4.19
CA VAL A 416 1.82 -28.07 5.49
C VAL A 416 3.16 -27.33 5.43
N ARG A 417 4.19 -27.93 4.80
CA ARG A 417 5.51 -27.29 4.65
C ARG A 417 5.40 -25.99 3.86
N ASN A 418 4.69 -26.01 2.73
CA ASN A 418 4.49 -24.81 1.91
C ASN A 418 3.65 -23.76 2.63
N TYR A 419 2.67 -24.17 3.43
CA TYR A 419 1.90 -23.26 4.28
C TYR A 419 2.78 -22.59 5.33
N LEU A 420 3.56 -23.35 6.11
CA LEU A 420 4.47 -22.80 7.12
C LEU A 420 5.53 -21.89 6.52
N LEU A 421 6.12 -22.26 5.37
CA LEU A 421 7.06 -21.42 4.64
C LEU A 421 6.42 -20.10 4.17
N THR A 422 5.19 -20.17 3.66
CA THR A 422 4.48 -18.98 3.16
C THR A 422 4.08 -18.05 4.31
N VAL A 423 3.55 -18.61 5.40
CA VAL A 423 3.23 -17.85 6.62
C VAL A 423 4.49 -17.20 7.18
N GLY A 424 5.58 -17.95 7.34
CA GLY A 424 6.84 -17.41 7.85
C GLY A 424 7.40 -16.30 6.96
N PHE A 425 7.34 -16.46 5.64
CA PHE A 425 7.78 -15.44 4.68
C PHE A 425 6.95 -14.16 4.78
N LEU A 426 5.61 -14.27 4.79
CA LEU A 426 4.72 -13.12 4.84
C LEU A 426 4.75 -12.41 6.20
N ILE A 427 4.81 -13.15 7.32
CA ILE A 427 5.01 -12.57 8.66
C ILE A 427 6.36 -11.85 8.73
N SER A 428 7.43 -12.44 8.19
CA SER A 428 8.74 -11.80 8.17
C SER A 428 8.71 -10.47 7.43
N ILE A 429 8.09 -10.42 6.25
CA ILE A 429 7.93 -9.16 5.51
C ILE A 429 7.16 -8.12 6.33
N TYR A 430 6.03 -8.52 6.93
CA TYR A 430 5.22 -7.61 7.73
C TYR A 430 5.99 -7.07 8.94
N PHE A 431 6.73 -7.94 9.64
CA PHE A 431 7.54 -7.56 10.79
C PHE A 431 8.68 -6.63 10.40
N ILE A 432 9.38 -6.92 9.31
CA ILE A 432 10.44 -6.04 8.81
C ILE A 432 9.87 -4.67 8.48
N PHE A 433 8.75 -4.61 7.75
CA PHE A 433 8.06 -3.35 7.44
C PHE A 433 7.69 -2.57 8.71
N THR A 434 7.02 -3.24 9.64
CA THR A 434 6.52 -2.61 10.87
C THR A 434 7.66 -2.16 11.78
N ALA A 435 8.71 -2.98 11.92
CA ALA A 435 9.90 -2.65 12.69
C ALA A 435 10.55 -1.36 12.14
N PHE A 436 10.70 -1.26 10.82
CA PHE A 436 11.28 -0.06 10.20
C PHE A 436 10.37 1.15 10.31
N GLU A 437 9.05 0.98 10.14
CA GLU A 437 8.11 2.09 10.30
C GLU A 437 8.13 2.67 11.72
N ARG A 438 8.23 1.79 12.72
CA ARG A 438 8.25 2.16 14.14
C ARG A 438 9.64 2.51 14.67
N TRP A 439 10.70 2.25 13.89
CA TRP A 439 12.09 2.51 14.28
C TRP A 439 12.32 3.96 14.72
N LYS A 440 11.69 4.93 14.06
CA LYS A 440 11.84 6.35 14.38
C LYS A 440 11.42 6.72 15.81
N PHE A 441 10.49 5.93 16.38
CA PHE A 441 9.99 6.11 17.72
C PHE A 441 10.86 5.36 18.73
N ALA A 442 11.21 4.11 18.40
CA ALA A 442 12.06 3.26 19.23
C ALA A 442 13.48 3.81 19.42
N GLY A 443 14.04 4.48 18.41
CA GLY A 443 15.39 5.04 18.47
C GLY A 443 15.53 6.31 19.33
N ALA A 444 14.42 6.93 19.73
CA ALA A 444 14.42 8.16 20.53
C ALA A 444 14.27 7.90 22.05
N ILE A 445 13.94 6.68 22.44
CA ILE A 445 13.60 6.29 23.82
C ILE A 445 14.65 5.32 24.35
N ASP A 446 15.10 5.49 25.60
CA ASP A 446 15.97 4.54 26.28
C ASP A 446 15.26 3.17 26.39
N ASN A 447 15.95 2.11 25.99
CA ASN A 447 15.40 0.74 25.89
C ASN A 447 14.30 0.54 24.81
N GLY A 448 14.12 1.48 23.89
CA GLY A 448 13.09 1.41 22.84
C GLY A 448 13.23 0.22 21.88
N LEU A 449 14.43 -0.34 21.69
CA LEU A 449 14.64 -1.58 20.92
C LEU A 449 13.99 -2.80 21.57
N VAL A 450 14.10 -2.94 22.89
CA VAL A 450 13.46 -4.03 23.64
C VAL A 450 11.94 -3.85 23.59
N LEU A 451 11.48 -2.61 23.73
CA LEU A 451 10.06 -2.26 23.65
C LEU A 451 9.47 -2.57 22.26
N LEU A 452 10.19 -2.23 21.19
CA LEU A 452 9.84 -2.58 19.82
C LEU A 452 9.80 -4.10 19.61
N GLY A 453 10.78 -4.82 20.15
CA GLY A 453 10.79 -6.29 20.11
C GLY A 453 9.59 -6.92 20.81
N SER A 454 9.24 -6.41 22.00
CA SER A 454 8.03 -6.83 22.72
C SER A 454 6.76 -6.47 21.94
N TYR A 455 6.69 -5.28 21.35
CA TYR A 455 5.57 -4.86 20.52
C TYR A 455 5.37 -5.82 19.32
N LEU A 456 6.43 -6.14 18.58
CA LEU A 456 6.37 -7.07 17.45
C LEU A 456 5.96 -8.48 17.88
N PHE A 457 6.41 -8.93 19.06
CA PHE A 457 5.99 -10.23 19.60
C PHE A 457 4.49 -10.28 19.87
N PHE A 458 3.92 -9.28 20.53
CA PHE A 458 2.47 -9.20 20.79
C PHE A 458 1.64 -8.94 19.53
N LEU A 459 2.25 -8.38 18.48
CA LEU A 459 1.63 -8.19 17.18
C LEU A 459 1.52 -9.51 16.37
N THR A 460 2.29 -10.55 16.71
CA THR A 460 2.34 -11.82 15.94
C THR A 460 0.97 -12.47 15.70
N PRO A 461 0.08 -12.63 16.71
CA PRO A 461 -1.20 -13.31 16.52
C PRO A 461 -2.13 -12.54 15.58
N PHE A 462 -2.11 -11.21 15.66
CA PHE A 462 -2.88 -10.32 14.78
C PHE A 462 -2.45 -10.51 13.32
N VAL A 463 -1.14 -10.41 13.07
CA VAL A 463 -0.57 -10.55 11.73
C VAL A 463 -0.81 -11.94 11.16
N TYR A 464 -0.69 -12.98 11.99
CA TYR A 464 -0.99 -14.34 11.57
C TYR A 464 -2.44 -14.49 11.08
N ILE A 465 -3.42 -13.96 11.82
CA ILE A 465 -4.85 -14.06 11.44
C ILE A 465 -5.12 -13.33 10.12
N GLU A 466 -4.55 -12.13 9.92
CA GLU A 466 -4.74 -11.38 8.68
C GLU A 466 -4.16 -12.11 7.46
N ILE A 467 -3.02 -12.79 7.64
CA ILE A 467 -2.25 -13.38 6.54
C ILE A 467 -2.62 -14.84 6.29
N ALA A 468 -3.10 -15.58 7.30
CA ALA A 468 -3.35 -17.02 7.23
C ALA A 468 -4.21 -17.47 6.04
N PRO A 469 -5.34 -16.80 5.69
CA PRO A 469 -6.15 -17.20 4.53
C PRO A 469 -5.38 -17.04 3.20
N SER A 470 -4.67 -15.92 3.05
CA SER A 470 -3.85 -15.63 1.87
C SER A 470 -2.69 -16.62 1.74
N ALA A 471 -2.03 -16.94 2.85
CA ALA A 471 -0.96 -17.92 2.90
C ALA A 471 -1.44 -19.33 2.53
N LEU A 472 -2.64 -19.72 2.99
CA LEU A 472 -3.25 -20.99 2.65
C LEU A 472 -3.58 -21.10 1.16
N MET A 473 -4.12 -20.04 0.57
CA MET A 473 -4.38 -19.98 -0.87
C MET A 473 -3.08 -20.10 -1.69
N ILE A 474 -2.03 -19.40 -1.29
CA ILE A 474 -0.72 -19.46 -1.97
C ILE A 474 -0.11 -20.87 -1.81
N ALA A 475 -0.13 -21.44 -0.60
CA ALA A 475 0.45 -22.74 -0.32
C ALA A 475 -0.23 -23.86 -1.09
N THR A 476 -1.56 -23.85 -1.18
CA THR A 476 -2.33 -24.82 -1.96
C THR A 476 -2.00 -24.69 -3.44
N LEU A 477 -2.05 -23.48 -4.00
CA LEU A 477 -1.73 -23.21 -5.39
C LEU A 477 -0.30 -23.63 -5.76
N VAL A 478 0.69 -23.27 -4.95
CA VAL A 478 2.10 -23.67 -5.15
C VAL A 478 2.25 -25.19 -5.11
N THR A 479 1.63 -25.85 -4.14
CA THR A 479 1.72 -27.32 -4.00
C THR A 479 1.16 -28.03 -5.23
N TYR A 480 -0.06 -27.68 -5.67
CA TYR A 480 -0.66 -28.32 -6.85
C TYR A 480 0.03 -27.93 -8.15
N ILE A 481 0.56 -26.70 -8.29
CA ILE A 481 1.35 -26.32 -9.47
C ILE A 481 2.62 -27.15 -9.58
N ILE A 482 3.34 -27.36 -8.46
CA ILE A 482 4.56 -28.17 -8.46
C ILE A 482 4.22 -29.62 -8.82
N LYS A 483 3.19 -30.20 -8.19
CA LYS A 483 2.72 -31.56 -8.46
C LYS A 483 2.20 -31.75 -9.89
N SER A 484 1.51 -30.75 -10.44
CA SER A 484 1.08 -30.71 -11.83
C SER A 484 2.27 -30.72 -12.79
N ARG A 485 3.29 -29.88 -12.53
CA ARG A 485 4.51 -29.79 -13.36
C ARG A 485 5.36 -31.06 -13.33
N GLN A 486 5.35 -31.78 -12.22
CA GLN A 486 6.06 -33.05 -12.09
C GLN A 486 5.28 -34.23 -12.69
N ASN A 487 4.14 -33.98 -13.35
CA ASN A 487 3.22 -34.98 -13.89
C ASN A 487 2.71 -35.99 -12.84
N GLU A 488 2.80 -35.67 -11.55
CA GLU A 488 2.34 -36.55 -10.48
C GLU A 488 0.81 -36.64 -10.48
N ILE A 489 0.12 -35.52 -10.73
CA ILE A 489 -1.35 -35.48 -10.82
C ILE A 489 -1.86 -36.35 -11.98
N VAL A 490 -1.19 -36.28 -13.14
CA VAL A 490 -1.54 -37.08 -14.32
C VAL A 490 -1.29 -38.57 -14.05
N THR A 491 -0.20 -38.89 -13.36
CA THR A 491 0.10 -40.27 -12.95
C THR A 491 -0.97 -40.81 -12.00
N TRP A 492 -1.46 -39.99 -11.07
CA TRP A 492 -2.53 -40.37 -10.14
C TRP A 492 -3.87 -40.61 -10.82
N THR A 493 -4.28 -39.72 -11.73
CA THR A 493 -5.54 -39.91 -12.47
C THR A 493 -5.47 -41.09 -13.42
N ALA A 494 -4.32 -41.31 -14.06
CA ALA A 494 -4.06 -42.49 -14.90
C ALA A 494 -4.08 -43.80 -14.10
N ALA A 495 -3.70 -43.77 -12.82
CA ALA A 495 -3.80 -44.90 -11.89
C ALA A 495 -5.23 -45.15 -11.36
N GLY A 496 -6.24 -44.48 -11.91
CA GLY A 496 -7.65 -44.67 -11.56
C GLY A 496 -8.08 -43.98 -10.26
N ARG A 497 -7.27 -43.07 -9.70
CA ARG A 497 -7.64 -42.28 -8.52
C ARG A 497 -8.50 -41.08 -8.93
N SER A 498 -9.58 -40.85 -8.19
CA SER A 498 -10.46 -39.71 -8.44
C SER A 498 -9.74 -38.39 -8.15
N VAL A 499 -10.03 -37.37 -8.96
CA VAL A 499 -9.54 -36.00 -8.76
C VAL A 499 -10.02 -35.43 -7.43
N TYR A 500 -11.22 -35.82 -6.97
CA TYR A 500 -11.79 -35.37 -5.70
C TYR A 500 -10.95 -35.79 -4.49
N ARG A 501 -10.29 -36.96 -4.53
CA ARG A 501 -9.41 -37.41 -3.45
C ARG A 501 -8.18 -36.49 -3.29
N LEU A 502 -7.75 -35.84 -4.36
CA LEU A 502 -6.65 -34.87 -4.32
C LEU A 502 -7.00 -33.64 -3.50
N MET A 503 -8.29 -33.26 -3.45
CA MET A 503 -8.76 -32.10 -2.71
C MET A 503 -8.89 -32.36 -1.21
N LEU A 504 -9.02 -33.63 -0.80
CA LEU A 504 -9.27 -34.01 0.60
C LEU A 504 -8.18 -33.48 1.56
N PRO A 505 -6.87 -33.66 1.31
CA PRO A 505 -5.82 -33.05 2.14
C PRO A 505 -5.90 -31.53 2.27
N CYS A 506 -6.29 -30.85 1.19
CA CYS A 506 -6.48 -29.40 1.17
C CYS A 506 -7.64 -28.99 2.09
N PHE A 507 -8.78 -29.68 2.01
CA PHE A 507 -9.92 -29.44 2.90
C PHE A 507 -9.58 -29.70 4.37
N ILE A 508 -8.86 -30.78 4.65
CA ILE A 508 -8.41 -31.09 6.02
C ILE A 508 -7.53 -29.95 6.56
N LEU A 509 -6.57 -29.45 5.76
CA LEU A 509 -5.77 -28.31 6.19
C LEU A 509 -6.61 -27.05 6.35
N MET A 510 -7.57 -26.77 5.46
CA MET A 510 -8.46 -25.61 5.58
C MET A 510 -9.27 -25.63 6.88
N VAL A 511 -9.86 -26.78 7.22
CA VAL A 511 -10.58 -26.93 8.49
C VAL A 511 -9.63 -26.76 9.67
N ALA A 512 -8.45 -27.40 9.63
CA ALA A 512 -7.45 -27.28 10.71
C ALA A 512 -7.00 -25.83 10.92
N VAL A 513 -6.63 -25.12 9.85
CA VAL A 513 -6.23 -23.70 9.91
C VAL A 513 -7.40 -22.83 10.34
N GLY A 514 -8.63 -23.10 9.88
CA GLY A 514 -9.83 -22.38 10.32
C GLY A 514 -10.09 -22.53 11.82
N THR A 515 -10.00 -23.75 12.35
CA THR A 515 -10.14 -24.01 13.79
C THR A 515 -9.03 -23.35 14.61
N LEU A 516 -7.81 -23.35 14.09
CA LEU A 516 -6.67 -22.70 14.74
C LEU A 516 -6.82 -21.17 14.73
N ASN A 517 -7.24 -20.58 13.62
CA ASN A 517 -7.55 -19.14 13.53
C ASN A 517 -8.63 -18.74 14.53
N PHE A 518 -9.72 -19.52 14.62
CA PHE A 518 -10.78 -19.28 15.59
C PHE A 518 -10.25 -19.30 17.04
N GLY A 519 -9.46 -20.31 17.40
CA GLY A 519 -8.86 -20.40 18.74
C GLY A 519 -7.89 -19.25 19.06
N ILE A 520 -7.07 -18.83 18.09
CA ILE A 520 -6.18 -17.67 18.27
C ILE A 520 -7.00 -16.39 18.42
N GLN A 521 -8.05 -16.22 17.62
CA GLN A 521 -8.88 -15.01 17.64
C GLN A 521 -9.65 -14.87 18.95
N GLU A 522 -10.22 -15.95 19.47
CA GLU A 522 -11.01 -15.91 20.70
C GLU A 522 -10.13 -15.77 21.95
N TRP A 523 -9.04 -16.54 22.05
CA TRP A 523 -8.28 -16.64 23.32
C TRP A 523 -7.01 -15.80 23.36
N ILE A 524 -6.28 -15.71 22.25
CA ILE A 524 -4.94 -15.10 22.24
C ILE A 524 -5.03 -13.63 21.84
N LEU A 525 -5.76 -13.33 20.76
CA LEU A 525 -5.76 -12.04 20.10
C LEU A 525 -6.24 -10.91 21.02
N THR A 526 -7.29 -11.15 21.81
CA THR A 526 -7.83 -10.15 22.73
C THR A 526 -6.80 -9.68 23.75
N GLU A 527 -6.04 -10.61 24.33
CA GLU A 527 -5.04 -10.29 25.35
C GLU A 527 -3.78 -9.68 24.73
N THR A 528 -3.35 -10.18 23.57
CA THR A 528 -2.16 -9.65 22.90
C THR A 528 -2.38 -8.27 22.33
N ASN A 529 -3.57 -7.97 21.79
CA ASN A 529 -3.89 -6.62 21.29
C ASN A 529 -3.89 -5.58 22.41
N ARG A 530 -4.42 -5.91 23.59
CA ARG A 530 -4.37 -4.99 24.74
C ARG A 530 -2.94 -4.66 25.17
N LYS A 531 -2.06 -5.67 25.19
CA LYS A 531 -0.63 -5.48 25.49
C LYS A 531 0.08 -4.72 24.39
N GLN A 532 -0.24 -4.99 23.13
CA GLN A 532 0.28 -4.27 21.97
C GLN A 532 -0.07 -2.78 22.04
N ASP A 533 -1.33 -2.43 22.32
CA ASP A 533 -1.78 -1.04 22.40
C ASP A 533 -1.08 -0.30 23.55
N ALA A 534 -0.95 -0.94 24.72
CA ALA A 534 -0.22 -0.37 25.85
C ALA A 534 1.26 -0.09 25.53
N LEU A 535 1.92 -0.97 24.76
CA LEU A 535 3.30 -0.77 24.30
C LEU A 535 3.39 0.30 23.20
N LEU A 536 2.37 0.39 22.34
CA LEU A 536 2.31 1.41 21.30
C LEU A 536 2.17 2.81 21.89
N ASP A 537 1.40 2.97 22.96
CA ASP A 537 1.27 4.24 23.68
C ASP A 537 2.57 4.67 24.37
N GLN A 538 3.40 3.71 24.78
CA GLN A 538 4.75 3.99 25.31
C GLN A 538 5.77 4.33 24.21
N LEU A 539 5.50 3.92 22.96
CA LEU A 539 6.32 4.24 21.79
C LEU A 539 5.97 5.60 21.17
N ARG A 540 4.75 6.11 21.34
CA ARG A 540 4.31 7.41 20.82
C ARG A 540 4.80 8.56 21.69
#